data_AF-A0A931PRJ4-F1
#
_entry.id   AF-A0A931PRJ4-F1
#
_cell.length_a   1.000
_cell.length_b   1.000
_cell.length_c   1.000
_cell.angle_alpha   90.00
_cell.angle_beta   90.00
_cell.angle_gamma   90.00
#
_symmetry.space_group_name_H-M   'P 1'
#
loop_
_entity.id
_entity.type
_entity.pdbx_description
1 polymer ?
#
loop_
_entity_poly.entity_id
_entity_poly.type
_entity_poly.pdbx_seq_one_letter_code
_entity_poly.pdbx_strand_id
1 'polypeptide(L)' 'MSKEIRELLKRFNPEEWEKVSEWRETATGRAYRGGESIQEILKHKKTGVVVIRHKIIREGKVQHYHFKPASPEVVAQYGK' A
#
# COMPACT_ATOMS: atom_id res chain seq x y z
N MET A 1 2.02 -8.61 -10.49
CA MET A 1 3.02 -7.62 -10.01
C MET A 1 4.26 -7.77 -10.87
N SER A 2 4.80 -6.67 -11.42
CA SER A 2 5.94 -6.69 -12.34
C SER A 2 7.26 -7.03 -11.63
N LYS A 3 8.28 -7.42 -12.40
CA LYS A 3 9.64 -7.68 -11.89
C LYS A 3 10.23 -6.44 -11.21
N GLU A 4 10.04 -5.26 -11.80
CA GLU A 4 10.51 -3.98 -11.26
C GLU A 4 9.92 -3.69 -9.87
N ILE A 5 8.59 -3.81 -9.71
CA ILE A 5 7.95 -3.61 -8.40
C ILE A 5 8.53 -4.56 -7.35
N ARG A 6 8.73 -5.84 -7.72
CA ARG A 6 9.30 -6.83 -6.80
C ARG A 6 10.71 -6.46 -6.34
N GLU A 7 11.56 -5.96 -7.25
CA GLU A 7 12.91 -5.53 -6.90
C GLU A 7 12.92 -4.30 -6.00
N LEU A 8 12.07 -3.30 -6.28
CA LEU A 8 11.93 -2.11 -5.44
C LEU A 8 11.41 -2.45 -4.03
N LEU A 9 10.53 -3.45 -3.91
CA LEU A 9 9.98 -3.87 -2.62
C LEU A 9 10.88 -4.84 -1.84
N LYS A 10 11.86 -5.50 -2.49
CA LYS A 10 12.77 -6.45 -1.83
C LYS A 10 13.61 -5.79 -0.73
N ARG A 11 13.94 -4.50 -0.90
CA ARG A 11 14.59 -3.65 0.09
C ARG A 11 13.76 -2.40 0.32
N PHE A 12 12.53 -2.59 0.78
CA PHE A 12 11.63 -1.47 1.02
C PHE A 12 12.25 -0.45 1.99
N ASN A 13 12.59 0.73 1.47
CA ASN A 13 13.02 1.89 2.25
C ASN A 13 11.91 2.95 2.24
N PRO A 14 11.21 3.22 3.36
CA PRO A 14 10.13 4.20 3.43
C PRO A 14 10.49 5.59 2.90
N GLU A 15 11.76 6.02 2.99
CA GLU A 15 12.20 7.34 2.53
C GLU A 15 12.16 7.49 1.01
N GLU A 16 12.23 6.38 0.26
CA GLU A 16 12.15 6.36 -1.20
C GLU A 16 10.71 6.40 -1.73
N TRP A 17 9.73 6.26 -0.84
CA TRP A 17 8.30 6.25 -1.18
C TRP A 17 7.59 7.46 -0.58
N GLU A 18 6.62 7.97 -1.32
CA GLU A 18 5.73 9.03 -0.89
C GLU A 18 4.31 8.47 -0.78
N LYS A 19 3.64 8.72 0.35
CA LYS A 19 2.22 8.41 0.47
C LYS A 19 1.42 9.52 -0.19
N VAL A 20 0.77 9.21 -1.31
CA VAL A 20 0.01 10.18 -2.11
C VAL A 20 -1.49 10.13 -1.82
N SER A 21 -1.99 9.01 -1.30
CA SER A 21 -3.41 8.86 -0.92
C SER A 21 -3.59 7.74 0.10
N GLU A 22 -4.71 7.76 0.81
CA GLU A 22 -5.09 6.76 1.81
C GLU A 22 -6.61 6.60 1.84
N TRP A 23 -7.06 5.35 1.92
CA TRP A 23 -8.46 5.00 2.15
C TRP A 23 -8.57 4.08 3.37
N ARG A 24 -9.64 4.25 4.15
CA ARG A 24 -9.92 3.45 5.35
C ARG A 24 -11.31 2.86 5.28
N GLU A 25 -11.43 1.61 5.68
CA GLU A 25 -12.68 0.89 5.79
C GLU A 25 -12.63 -0.07 6.98
N THR A 26 -13.80 -0.45 7.50
CA THR A 26 -13.86 -1.48 8.55
C THR A 26 -13.37 -2.82 8.00
N ALA A 27 -12.47 -3.49 8.72
CA ALA A 27 -11.99 -4.80 8.31
C ALA A 27 -13.13 -5.84 8.33
N THR A 28 -13.36 -6.48 7.19
CA THR A 28 -14.49 -7.42 6.99
C THR A 28 -14.15 -8.88 7.33
N GLY A 29 -12.87 -9.23 7.35
CA GLY A 29 -12.42 -10.59 7.65
C GLY A 29 -12.72 -10.99 9.11
N ARG A 30 -13.23 -12.20 9.33
CA ARG A 30 -13.58 -12.71 10.68
C ARG A 30 -12.40 -12.62 11.66
N ALA A 31 -11.18 -12.90 11.19
CA ALA A 31 -9.95 -12.81 11.99
C ALA A 31 -9.56 -11.37 12.37
N TYR A 32 -10.07 -10.37 11.65
CA TYR A 32 -9.74 -8.96 11.81
C TYR A 32 -10.92 -8.12 12.30
N ARG A 33 -11.97 -8.77 12.84
CA ARG A 33 -13.18 -8.11 13.34
C ARG A 33 -12.83 -7.02 14.36
N GLY A 34 -13.38 -5.82 14.17
CA GLY A 34 -13.10 -4.64 15.00
C GLY A 34 -11.78 -3.94 14.67
N GLY A 35 -11.08 -4.34 13.60
CA GLY A 35 -9.94 -3.61 13.04
C GLY A 35 -10.34 -2.66 11.90
N GLU A 36 -9.42 -1.75 11.58
CA GLU A 36 -9.46 -0.89 10.40
C GLU A 36 -8.57 -1.47 9.30
N SER A 37 -9.13 -1.56 8.09
CA SER A 37 -8.43 -1.84 6.86
C SER A 37 -8.03 -0.53 6.19
N ILE A 38 -6.73 -0.33 6.04
CA ILE A 38 -6.14 0.90 5.50
C ILE A 38 -5.41 0.56 4.21
N GLN A 39 -5.81 1.19 3.11
CA GLN A 39 -5.12 1.10 1.83
C GLN A 39 -4.40 2.42 1.55
N GLU A 40 -3.07 2.39 1.52
CA GLU A 40 -2.24 3.56 1.22
C GLU A 40 -1.69 3.44 -0.19
N ILE A 41 -1.84 4.48 -1.00
CA ILE A 41 -1.20 4.58 -2.31
C ILE A 41 0.17 5.19 -2.09
N LEU A 42 1.21 4.45 -2.50
CA LEU A 42 2.60 4.84 -2.38
C LEU A 42 3.19 5.02 -3.78
N LYS A 43 3.88 6.15 -3.99
CA LYS A 43 4.62 6.46 -5.21
C LYS A 43 6.11 6.42 -4.92
N HIS A 44 6.88 5.69 -5.71
CA HIS A 44 8.32 5.68 -5.63
C HIS A 44 8.87 7.01 -6.17
N LYS A 45 9.61 7.76 -5.35
CA LYS A 45 10.06 9.13 -5.66
C LYS A 45 10.93 9.20 -6.92
N LYS A 46 11.79 8.19 -7.13
CA LYS A 46 12.71 8.14 -8.27
C LYS A 46 12.11 7.61 -9.58
N THR A 47 11.34 6.51 -9.53
CA THR A 47 10.88 5.80 -10.73
C THR A 47 9.44 6.13 -11.10
N GLY A 48 8.66 6.76 -10.21
CA GLY A 48 7.23 7.03 -10.43
C GLY A 48 6.34 5.80 -10.25
N VAL A 49 6.91 4.62 -9.97
CA VAL A 49 6.18 3.37 -9.74
C VAL A 49 5.18 3.54 -8.60
N VAL A 50 3.94 3.07 -8.81
CA VAL A 50 2.86 3.14 -7.82
C VAL A 50 2.51 1.77 -7.30
N VAL A 51 2.37 1.65 -5.97
CA VAL A 51 1.92 0.44 -5.28
C VAL A 51 0.87 0.78 -4.24
N ILE A 52 0.10 -0.21 -3.82
CA ILE A 52 -0.85 -0.08 -2.71
C ILE A 52 -0.28 -0.85 -1.52
N ARG A 53 -0.12 -0.19 -0.37
CA ARG A 53 0.17 -0.84 0.92
C ARG A 53 -1.14 -1.05 1.66
N HIS A 54 -1.52 -2.31 1.84
CA HIS A 54 -2.69 -2.69 2.62
C HIS A 54 -2.25 -3.02 4.04
N LYS A 55 -2.82 -2.34 5.04
CA LYS A 55 -2.59 -2.58 6.48
C LYS A 55 -3.91 -2.91 7.16
N ILE A 56 -3.86 -3.79 8.15
CA ILE A 56 -4.93 -3.99 9.12
C ILE A 56 -4.43 -3.48 10.47
N ILE A 57 -5.13 -2.52 11.04
CA ILE A 57 -4.81 -1.95 12.36
C ILE A 57 -5.92 -2.30 13.34
N ARG A 58 -5.56 -2.73 14.55
CA ARG A 58 -6.50 -2.93 15.66
C ARG A 58 -5.85 -2.43 16.93
N GLU A 59 -6.56 -1.58 17.67
CA GLU A 59 -6.06 -0.99 18.94
C GLU A 59 -4.69 -0.30 18.75
N GLY A 60 -4.53 0.42 17.64
CA GLY A 60 -3.27 1.12 17.29
C GLY A 60 -2.12 0.21 16.84
N LYS A 61 -2.31 -1.13 16.81
CA LYS A 61 -1.28 -2.09 16.39
C LYS A 61 -1.53 -2.61 14.98
N VAL A 62 -0.49 -2.67 14.15
CA VAL A 62 -0.54 -3.33 12.85
C VAL A 62 -0.60 -4.83 13.05
N GLN A 63 -1.73 -5.45 12.67
CA GLN A 63 -1.95 -6.89 12.75
C GLN A 63 -1.45 -7.60 11.49
N HIS A 64 -1.57 -6.94 10.35
CA HIS A 64 -1.18 -7.49 9.06
C HIS A 64 -0.84 -6.35 8.10
N TYR A 65 0.15 -6.54 7.23
CA TYR A 65 0.34 -5.68 6.09
C TYR A 65 0.96 -6.42 4.90
N HIS A 66 0.64 -5.97 3.69
CA HIS A 66 1.27 -6.43 2.47
C HIS A 66 1.17 -5.37 1.37
N PHE A 67 1.93 -5.56 0.29
CA PHE A 67 1.90 -4.71 -0.89
C PHE A 67 1.14 -5.37 -2.03
N LYS A 68 0.40 -4.56 -2.79
CA LYS A 68 -0.29 -4.94 -4.02
C LYS A 68 0.14 -4.03 -5.17
N PRO A 69 0.14 -4.52 -6.42
CA PRO A 69 0.26 -3.61 -7.56
C PRO A 69 -0.93 -2.65 -7.58
N ALA A 70 -0.68 -1.40 -7.97
CA ALA A 70 -1.75 -0.44 -8.26
C ALA A 70 -2.53 -0.86 -9.51
N SER A 71 -3.82 -0.52 -9.56
CA SER A 71 -4.63 -0.71 -10.77
C SER A 71 -4.22 0.29 -11.86
N PRO A 72 -4.52 0.04 -13.15
CA PRO A 72 -4.20 0.98 -14.23
C PRO A 72 -4.74 2.40 -13.99
N GLU A 73 -5.93 2.54 -13.39
CA GLU A 73 -6.55 3.82 -13.06
C GLU A 73 -5.76 4.56 -11.97
N VAL A 74 -5.32 3.85 -10.93
CA VAL A 74 -4.47 4.42 -9.87
C VAL A 74 -3.10 4.81 -10.43
N VAL A 75 -2.53 4.02 -11.33
CA VAL A 75 -1.28 4.36 -12.02
C VAL A 75 -1.47 5.59 -12.92
N ALA A 76 -2.58 5.71 -13.65
CA ALA A 76 -2.84 6.88 -14.47
C ALA A 76 -3.04 8.17 -13.62
N GLN A 77 -3.64 8.03 -12.44
CA GLN A 77 -3.91 9.16 -11.55
C GLN A 77 -2.67 9.62 -10.76
N TYR A 78 -1.86 8.68 -10.26
CA TYR A 78 -0.78 8.98 -9.31
C TYR A 78 0.61 8.64 -9.84
N GLY A 79 0.70 7.88 -10.94
CA GLY A 79 1.95 7.57 -11.62
C GLY A 79 2.59 8.81 -12.22
N LYS A 80 3.84 8.67 -12.67
CA LYS A 80 4.56 9.67 -13.45
C LYS A 80 5.02 9.03 -14.74
#